data_AF-A0A7W1CA02-F1
#
_entry.id   AF-A0A7W1CA02-F1
#
_cell.length_a   1.000
_cell.length_b   1.000
_cell.length_c   1.000
_cell.angle_alpha   90.00
_cell.angle_beta   90.00
_cell.angle_gamma   90.00
#
_symmetry.space_group_name_H-M   'P 1'
#
loop_
_entity.id
_entity.type
_entity.pdbx_description
1 polymer ?
#
loop_
_entity_poly.entity_id
_entity_poly.type
_entity_poly.pdbx_seq_one_letter_code
_entity_poly.pdbx_strand_id
1 'polypeptide(L)'
;MEEYLKVATLRGATSDELSALRRAFAASGMAGFWRSWLDMDLRQSTNAPDPLRMAKLWGLVGDTARSLDWLERAYAERNPALIFLQADPMFANQRTNPRVARILSEMKFPSG
;
A
#
# COMPACT_ATOMS: atom_id res chain seq x y z
N MET A 1 7.14 -12.17 7.68
CA MET A 1 5.71 -12.54 7.87
C MET A 1 5.27 -12.38 9.33
N GLU A 2 5.95 -12.98 10.30
CA GLU A 2 5.55 -12.88 11.72
C GLU A 2 5.48 -11.45 12.26
N GLU A 3 6.42 -10.59 11.87
CA GLU A 3 6.39 -9.17 12.22
C GLU A 3 5.11 -8.48 11.70
N TYR A 4 4.70 -8.77 10.46
CA TYR A 4 3.45 -8.25 9.93
C TYR A 4 2.23 -8.80 10.68
N LEU A 5 2.24 -10.05 11.11
CA LEU A 5 1.15 -10.58 11.93
C LEU A 5 1.04 -9.84 13.27
N LYS A 6 2.16 -9.46 13.90
CA LYS A 6 2.13 -8.59 15.09
C LYS A 6 1.46 -7.25 14.78
N VAL A 7 1.81 -6.63 13.65
CA VAL A 7 1.17 -5.38 13.19
C VAL A 7 -0.34 -5.59 12.96
N ALA A 8 -0.76 -6.70 12.35
CA ALA A 8 -2.18 -6.99 12.16
C ALA A 8 -2.91 -7.10 13.51
N THR A 9 -2.32 -7.79 14.49
CA THR A 9 -2.88 -7.88 15.84
C THR A 9 -3.02 -6.51 16.50
N LEU A 10 -1.99 -5.66 16.41
CA LEU A 10 -2.05 -4.28 16.93
C LEU A 10 -3.13 -3.43 16.25
N ARG A 11 -3.52 -3.79 15.03
CA ARG A 11 -4.59 -3.15 14.26
C ARG A 11 -5.96 -3.77 14.49
N GLY A 12 -6.09 -4.67 15.47
CA GLY A 12 -7.35 -5.30 15.84
C GLY A 12 -7.75 -6.48 14.95
N ALA A 13 -6.82 -7.08 14.21
CA ALA A 13 -7.12 -8.28 13.43
C ALA A 13 -7.60 -9.42 14.33
N THR A 14 -8.72 -10.01 13.96
CA THR A 14 -9.33 -11.17 14.60
C THR A 14 -8.47 -12.43 14.41
N SER A 15 -8.74 -13.46 15.23
CA SER A 15 -8.09 -14.78 15.07
C SER A 15 -8.30 -15.36 13.66
N ASP A 16 -9.48 -15.14 13.08
CA ASP A 16 -9.82 -15.61 11.74
C ASP A 16 -9.05 -14.87 10.64
N GLU A 17 -8.87 -13.55 10.78
CA GLU A 17 -8.06 -12.75 9.86
C GLU A 17 -6.57 -13.14 9.94
N LEU A 18 -6.03 -13.33 11.14
CA LEU A 18 -4.65 -13.80 11.31
C LEU A 18 -4.46 -15.20 10.71
N SER A 19 -5.45 -16.08 10.88
CA SER A 19 -5.45 -17.41 10.28
C SER A 19 -5.54 -17.35 8.75
N ALA A 20 -6.35 -16.44 8.19
CA ALA A 20 -6.44 -16.22 6.75
C ALA A 20 -5.11 -15.74 6.17
N LEU A 21 -4.43 -14.79 6.83
CA LEU A 21 -3.09 -14.33 6.43
C LEU A 21 -2.07 -15.47 6.41
N ARG A 22 -2.06 -16.33 7.44
CA ARG A 22 -1.17 -17.50 7.50
C ARG A 22 -1.47 -18.50 6.39
N ARG A 23 -2.75 -18.81 6.13
CA ARG A 23 -3.16 -19.72 5.05
C ARG A 23 -2.78 -19.17 3.67
N ALA A 24 -3.00 -17.89 3.43
CA ALA A 24 -2.65 -17.26 2.16
C ALA A 24 -1.14 -17.28 1.91
N PHE A 25 -0.34 -17.05 2.97
CA PHE A 25 1.11 -17.23 2.91
C PHE A 25 1.51 -18.67 2.61
N ALA A 26 0.91 -19.65 3.29
CA ALA A 26 1.22 -21.06 3.04
C ALA A 26 0.89 -21.49 1.60
N ALA A 27 -0.15 -20.92 1.00
CA ALA A 27 -0.58 -21.26 -0.36
C ALA A 27 0.29 -20.66 -1.46
N SER A 28 0.80 -19.43 -1.30
CA SER A 28 1.49 -18.71 -2.39
C SER A 28 2.57 -17.73 -1.93
N GLY A 29 3.12 -17.95 -0.74
CA GLY A 29 4.17 -17.13 -0.15
C GLY A 29 3.73 -15.69 0.12
N MET A 30 4.68 -14.76 0.01
CA MET A 30 4.42 -13.34 0.31
C MET A 30 3.39 -12.70 -0.62
N ALA A 31 3.27 -13.17 -1.87
CA ALA A 31 2.25 -12.66 -2.79
C ALA A 31 0.84 -12.94 -2.27
N GLY A 32 0.56 -14.17 -1.83
CA GLY A 32 -0.71 -14.52 -1.19
C GLY A 32 -0.95 -13.75 0.10
N PHE A 33 0.09 -13.62 0.93
CA PHE A 33 0.02 -12.85 2.17
C PHE A 33 -0.41 -11.40 1.92
N TRP A 34 0.23 -10.69 1.00
CA TRP A 34 -0.10 -9.29 0.71
C TRP A 34 -1.48 -9.14 0.10
N ARG A 35 -1.92 -10.11 -0.71
CA ARG A 35 -3.28 -10.10 -1.26
C ARG A 35 -4.33 -10.25 -0.16
N SER A 36 -4.14 -11.21 0.74
CA SER A 36 -5.04 -11.36 1.90
C SER A 36 -4.97 -10.16 2.86
N TRP A 37 -3.81 -9.51 2.98
CA TRP A 37 -3.66 -8.29 3.76
C TRP A 37 -4.42 -7.12 3.14
N LEU A 38 -4.30 -6.93 1.84
CA LEU A 38 -5.05 -5.92 1.11
C LEU A 38 -6.56 -6.12 1.26
N ASP A 39 -7.05 -7.35 1.13
CA ASP A 39 -8.47 -7.66 1.33
C ASP A 39 -8.94 -7.35 2.75
N MET A 40 -8.10 -7.65 3.76
CA MET A 40 -8.37 -7.28 5.16
C MET A 40 -8.43 -5.76 5.32
N ASP A 41 -7.47 -5.04 4.75
CA ASP A 41 -7.38 -3.57 4.84
C ASP A 41 -8.59 -2.88 4.19
N LEU A 42 -9.00 -3.37 3.02
CA LEU A 42 -10.20 -2.91 2.32
C LEU A 42 -11.46 -3.11 3.17
N ARG A 43 -11.61 -4.29 3.81
CA ARG A 43 -12.75 -4.54 4.72
C ARG A 43 -12.75 -3.60 5.94
N GLN A 44 -11.59 -3.33 6.52
CA GLN A 44 -11.47 -2.49 7.71
C GLN A 44 -11.62 -0.99 7.42
N SER A 45 -11.35 -0.55 6.19
CA SER A 45 -11.39 0.86 5.81
C SER A 45 -12.79 1.49 5.71
N THR A 46 -13.85 0.70 5.94
CA THR A 46 -15.29 0.95 6.13
C THR A 46 -16.03 2.04 5.31
N ASN A 47 -15.40 3.08 4.75
CA ASN A 47 -15.95 3.98 3.73
C ASN A 47 -14.90 4.89 3.03
N ALA A 48 -13.68 5.00 3.54
CA ALA A 48 -12.65 5.87 2.96
C ALA A 48 -11.24 5.29 3.19
N PRO A 49 -10.79 4.36 2.32
CA PRO A 49 -9.44 3.84 2.38
C PRO A 49 -8.42 4.97 2.17
N ASP A 50 -7.36 5.01 2.99
CA ASP A 50 -6.25 5.93 2.76
C ASP A 50 -5.64 5.65 1.37
N PRO A 51 -5.66 6.63 0.44
CA PRO A 51 -5.23 6.37 -0.92
C PRO A 51 -3.77 5.97 -1.07
N LEU A 52 -2.86 6.55 -0.26
CA LEU A 52 -1.44 6.23 -0.35
C LEU A 52 -1.16 4.81 0.18
N ARG A 53 -1.86 4.42 1.24
CA ARG A 53 -1.83 3.06 1.78
C ARG A 53 -2.34 2.06 0.76
N MET A 54 -3.44 2.37 0.06
CA MET A 54 -3.95 1.52 -1.01
C MET A 54 -2.96 1.39 -2.15
N ALA A 55 -2.37 2.50 -2.61
CA ALA A 55 -1.32 2.47 -3.62
C ALA A 55 -0.19 1.51 -3.23
N LYS A 56 0.33 1.66 -2.01
CA LYS A 56 1.40 0.80 -1.49
C LYS A 56 1.03 -0.68 -1.49
N LEU A 57 -0.17 -1.03 -1.01
CA LEU A 57 -0.63 -2.41 -0.94
C LEU A 57 -0.86 -3.01 -2.34
N TRP A 58 -1.41 -2.24 -3.28
CA TRP A 58 -1.54 -2.68 -4.67
C TRP A 58 -0.16 -2.91 -5.32
N GLY A 59 0.83 -2.06 -5.01
CA GLY A 59 2.22 -2.28 -5.42
C GLY A 59 2.82 -3.57 -4.86
N LEU A 60 2.59 -3.87 -3.58
CA LEU A 60 3.08 -5.08 -2.91
C LEU A 60 2.49 -6.39 -3.47
N VAL A 61 1.24 -6.35 -3.96
CA VAL A 61 0.63 -7.51 -4.64
C VAL A 61 0.99 -7.61 -6.13
N GLY A 62 1.80 -6.67 -6.64
CA GLY A 62 2.28 -6.64 -8.02
C GLY A 62 1.33 -5.98 -9.01
N ASP A 63 0.24 -5.36 -8.56
CA ASP A 63 -0.70 -4.65 -9.44
C ASP A 63 -0.30 -3.18 -9.59
N THR A 64 0.66 -2.94 -10.49
CA THR A 64 1.17 -1.59 -10.75
C THR A 64 0.08 -0.65 -11.26
N ALA A 65 -0.86 -1.13 -12.07
CA ALA A 65 -1.92 -0.29 -12.62
C ALA A 65 -2.80 0.29 -11.49
N ARG A 66 -3.33 -0.57 -10.62
CA ARG A 66 -4.11 -0.10 -9.46
C ARG A 66 -3.28 0.74 -8.50
N SER A 67 -2.01 0.38 -8.28
CA SER A 67 -1.10 1.21 -7.47
C SER A 67 -1.03 2.64 -7.99
N LEU A 68 -0.86 2.83 -9.30
CA LEU A 68 -0.78 4.15 -9.93
C LEU A 68 -2.10 4.91 -9.85
N ASP A 69 -3.24 4.24 -10.05
CA ASP A 69 -4.56 4.88 -9.95
C ASP A 69 -4.82 5.40 -8.52
N TRP A 70 -4.39 4.65 -7.51
CA TRP A 70 -4.46 5.10 -6.11
C TRP A 70 -3.46 6.21 -5.78
N LEU A 71 -2.28 6.25 -6.41
CA LEU A 71 -1.34 7.39 -6.28
C LEU A 71 -1.92 8.68 -6.88
N GLU A 72 -2.55 8.58 -8.05
CA GLU A 72 -3.23 9.71 -8.68
C GLU A 72 -4.37 10.23 -7.78
N ARG A 73 -5.14 9.32 -7.18
CA ARG A 73 -6.17 9.68 -6.19
C ARG A 73 -5.56 10.35 -4.96
N ALA A 74 -4.48 9.80 -4.40
CA ALA A 74 -3.77 10.40 -3.27
C ALA A 74 -3.34 11.83 -3.59
N TYR A 75 -2.87 12.07 -4.82
CA TYR A 75 -2.46 13.38 -5.28
C TYR A 75 -3.63 14.35 -5.43
N ALA A 76 -4.72 13.92 -6.07
CA ALA A 76 -5.94 14.71 -6.22
C ALA A 76 -6.54 15.12 -4.86
N GLU A 77 -6.53 14.21 -3.88
CA GLU A 77 -7.01 14.45 -2.52
C GLU A 77 -6.01 15.22 -1.63
N ARG A 78 -4.83 15.59 -2.17
CA ARG A 78 -3.74 16.25 -1.44
C ARG A 78 -3.34 15.49 -0.17
N ASN A 79 -3.27 14.16 -0.26
CA ASN A 79 -2.94 13.31 0.87
C ASN A 79 -1.57 13.71 1.44
N PRO A 80 -1.48 14.10 2.73
CA PRO A 80 -0.26 14.62 3.33
C PRO A 80 0.88 13.59 3.37
N ALA A 81 0.57 12.29 3.36
CA ALA A 81 1.58 11.24 3.38
C ALA A 81 2.35 11.13 2.06
N LEU A 82 1.90 11.80 0.98
CA LEU A 82 2.66 11.87 -0.28
C LEU A 82 4.06 12.44 -0.10
N ILE A 83 4.31 13.21 0.97
CA ILE A 83 5.66 13.69 1.30
C ILE A 83 6.69 12.54 1.40
N PHE A 84 6.25 11.33 1.70
CA PHE A 84 7.10 10.14 1.77
C PHE A 84 7.29 9.43 0.42
N LEU A 85 6.59 9.83 -0.65
CA LEU A 85 6.61 9.13 -1.94
C LEU A 85 8.02 9.01 -2.54
N GLN A 86 8.84 10.05 -2.40
CA GLN A 86 10.22 10.06 -2.89
C GLN A 86 11.15 9.16 -2.07
N ALA A 87 10.87 8.95 -0.79
CA ALA A 87 11.74 8.21 0.12
C ALA A 87 11.30 6.74 0.31
N ASP A 88 10.00 6.43 0.27
CA ASP A 88 9.47 5.10 0.57
C ASP A 88 9.95 4.06 -0.46
N PRO A 89 10.77 3.08 -0.06
CA PRO A 89 11.34 2.07 -0.96
C PRO A 89 10.29 1.26 -1.73
N MET A 90 9.05 1.17 -1.23
CA MET A 90 7.99 0.43 -1.91
C MET A 90 7.56 1.08 -3.23
N PHE A 91 7.83 2.37 -3.40
CA PHE A 91 7.60 3.07 -4.66
C PHE A 91 8.85 3.16 -5.53
N ALA A 92 10.00 2.62 -5.12
CA ALA A 92 11.27 2.78 -5.86
C ALA A 92 11.14 2.40 -7.36
N ASN A 93 10.49 1.26 -7.65
CA ASN A 93 10.26 0.80 -9.02
C ASN A 93 9.19 1.60 -9.78
N GLN A 94 8.33 2.34 -9.06
CA GLN A 94 7.25 3.14 -9.65
C GLN A 94 7.66 4.59 -9.93
N ARG A 95 8.74 5.09 -9.31
CA ARG A 95 9.20 6.49 -9.47
C ARG A 95 9.60 6.86 -10.91
N THR A 96 10.03 5.89 -11.71
CA THR A 96 10.35 6.08 -13.13
C THR A 96 9.09 6.11 -14.01
N ASN A 97 7.92 5.71 -13.49
CA ASN A 97 6.68 5.80 -14.22
C ASN A 97 6.33 7.27 -14.47
N PRO A 98 5.96 7.67 -15.70
CA PRO A 98 5.65 9.06 -16.02
C PRO A 98 4.57 9.70 -15.12
N ARG A 99 3.58 8.93 -14.66
CA ARG A 99 2.54 9.43 -13.74
C ARG A 99 3.12 9.81 -12.37
N VAL A 100 4.00 8.97 -11.82
CA VAL A 100 4.64 9.20 -10.52
C VAL A 100 5.67 10.32 -10.62
N ALA A 101 6.47 10.34 -11.69
CA ALA A 101 7.43 11.41 -11.96
C ALA A 101 6.75 12.78 -12.04
N ARG A 102 5.58 12.86 -12.68
CA ARG A 102 4.76 14.07 -12.73
C ARG A 102 4.33 14.51 -11.32
N ILE A 103 3.74 13.62 -10.52
CA ILE A 103 3.34 13.92 -9.14
C ILE A 103 4.53 14.49 -8.34
N LEU A 104 5.68 13.81 -8.37
CA LEU A 104 6.87 14.25 -7.65
C LEU A 104 7.36 15.64 -8.09
N SER A 105 7.29 15.94 -9.39
CA SER A 105 7.68 17.26 -9.92
C SER A 105 6.74 18.38 -9.47
N GLU A 106 5.43 18.10 -9.40
CA GLU A 106 4.41 19.08 -8.98
C GLU A 106 4.43 19.34 -7.48
N MET A 107 4.88 18.37 -6.68
CA MET A 107 5.04 18.50 -5.23
C MET A 107 6.14 19.48 -4.79
N LYS A 108 7.06 19.86 -5.69
CA LYS A 108 8.13 20.86 -5.44
C LYS A 108 8.89 20.63 -4.14
N PHE A 109 9.38 19.41 -3.93
CA PHE A 109 10.23 19.11 -2.78
C PHE A 109 11.43 20.06 -2.72
N PRO A 110 11.77 20.61 -1.53
CA PRO A 110 12.94 21.45 -1.40
C PRO A 110 14.19 20.65 -1.77
N SER A 111 15.02 21.20 -2.66
CA SER A 111 16.37 20.71 -2.90
C SER A 111 17.15 20.86 -1.59
N GLY A 112 17.61 19.74 -1.03
CA GLY A 112 18.50 19.75 0.13
C GLY A 112 19.85 20.37 -0.15
#